data_AF-A0A2T0MET6-F1
#
_entry.id   AF-A0A2T0MET6-F1
#
_cell.length_a   1.000
_cell.length_b   1.000
_cell.length_c   1.000
_cell.angle_alpha   90.00
_cell.angle_beta   90.00
_cell.angle_gamma   90.00
#
_symmetry.space_group_name_H-M   'P 1'
#
loop_
_entity.id
_entity.type
_entity.pdbx_description
1 polymer ?
#
loop_
_entity_poly.entity_id
_entity_poly.type
_entity_poly.pdbx_seq_one_letter_code
_entity_poly.pdbx_strand_id
1 'polypeptide(L)'
;MKNQRSFLLLLLIAFTLCSFGQNLPSLITDRNINSTFSILAYDENAQEWGIAVATNNIYVGNSTIYIEPKVGAFSVIAETEPKYGIEGIEKLKEGKTVEQAILEIRDKDNQANYRQISGIDANGNVFAFTGSSLKYWNGHTSEILGENYVAIGNQLDENVLYKMSETFETSTGTLAQRLLKSLIAGQEAGGQISGKQSAAIVVKGAENEWYNQIDLRVDNSKKPIKELETLMDYHYGRIRLNQALFANREGNEKRATQKLKEAESMLDGWTGMYAKIARANIALGREGPAINWIKKGLAENPKWSVYLPAFYFLRESPEMESIIKPGNFSVTDWESAMGMLSNLGRELEVIELGNRLISRKIESSYLNFLLGRSYFYEKERDKAIGYLERAIEIDGTNIEAEILLERLRKK
;
A
#
# COMPACT_ATOMS: atom_id res chain seq x y z
N MET A 1 -23.31 -20.11 -67.49
CA MET A 1 -21.87 -20.09 -67.14
C MET A 1 -21.28 -18.77 -67.62
N LYS A 2 -20.47 -18.08 -66.79
CA LYS A 2 -19.98 -16.69 -66.89
C LYS A 2 -20.93 -15.64 -66.30
N ASN A 3 -20.84 -15.43 -64.97
CA ASN A 3 -21.05 -14.11 -64.30
C ASN A 3 -21.05 -14.15 -62.77
N GLN A 4 -20.55 -15.22 -62.11
CA GLN A 4 -20.46 -15.26 -60.65
C GLN A 4 -19.04 -15.34 -60.07
N ARG A 5 -17.99 -15.20 -60.90
CA ARG A 5 -16.59 -15.29 -60.42
C ARG A 5 -15.87 -13.95 -60.22
N SER A 6 -16.47 -12.82 -60.56
CA SER A 6 -15.80 -11.51 -60.43
C SER A 6 -16.21 -10.69 -59.20
N PHE A 7 -17.17 -11.16 -58.40
CA PHE A 7 -17.63 -10.42 -57.20
C PHE A 7 -16.95 -10.84 -55.89
N LEU A 8 -16.26 -11.99 -55.85
CA LEU A 8 -15.53 -12.42 -54.66
C LEU A 8 -14.09 -11.91 -54.58
N LEU A 9 -13.53 -11.35 -55.67
CA LEU A 9 -12.16 -10.81 -55.63
C LEU A 9 -12.09 -9.33 -55.22
N LEU A 10 -13.21 -8.60 -55.21
CA LEU A 10 -13.27 -7.18 -54.82
C LEU A 10 -13.60 -6.96 -53.35
N LEU A 11 -14.00 -8.01 -52.61
CA LEU A 11 -14.29 -7.95 -51.17
C LEU A 11 -13.10 -8.37 -50.29
N LEU A 12 -11.94 -8.65 -50.89
CA LEU A 12 -10.71 -9.07 -50.21
C LEU A 12 -9.63 -7.98 -50.12
N ILE A 13 -9.90 -6.75 -50.59
CA ILE A 13 -8.91 -5.64 -50.63
C ILE A 13 -9.34 -4.41 -49.81
N ALA A 14 -10.49 -4.44 -49.12
CA ALA A 14 -10.97 -3.30 -48.31
C ALA A 14 -10.99 -3.54 -46.78
N PHE A 15 -10.33 -4.61 -46.31
CA PHE A 15 -9.79 -4.63 -44.96
C PHE A 15 -8.28 -4.40 -45.05
N THR A 16 -7.90 -3.20 -45.52
CA THR A 16 -6.74 -2.57 -44.91
C THR A 16 -7.12 -2.38 -43.44
N LEU A 17 -6.86 -3.42 -42.64
CA LEU A 17 -6.43 -3.20 -41.28
C LEU A 17 -5.37 -2.12 -41.40
N CYS A 18 -5.73 -0.88 -41.09
CA CYS A 18 -4.77 0.05 -40.52
C CYS A 18 -4.38 -0.55 -39.18
N SER A 19 -3.68 -1.69 -39.21
CA SER A 19 -2.73 -2.07 -38.20
C SER A 19 -1.64 -1.01 -38.32
N PHE A 20 -1.90 0.17 -37.77
CA PHE A 20 -0.85 1.10 -37.39
C PHE A 20 0.09 0.24 -36.55
N GLY A 21 1.28 -0.06 -37.07
CA GLY A 21 2.25 -0.89 -36.35
C GLY A 21 2.55 -0.20 -35.03
N GLN A 22 1.89 -0.65 -33.96
CA GLN A 22 1.86 0.03 -32.66
C GLN A 22 3.26 0.15 -32.03
N ASN A 23 4.23 -0.61 -32.54
CA ASN A 23 5.63 -0.59 -32.14
C ASN A 23 6.60 -0.39 -33.33
N LEU A 24 6.15 0.10 -34.49
CA LEU A 24 7.01 0.22 -35.66
C LEU A 24 8.26 1.09 -35.39
N PRO A 25 8.20 2.22 -34.66
CA PRO A 25 9.40 2.96 -34.26
C PRO A 25 10.33 2.12 -33.40
N SER A 26 9.82 1.42 -32.38
CA SER A 26 10.64 0.56 -31.52
C SER A 26 11.30 -0.58 -32.32
N LEU A 27 10.54 -1.23 -33.20
CA LEU A 27 10.98 -2.35 -34.04
C LEU A 27 11.94 -1.94 -35.15
N ILE A 28 11.83 -0.71 -35.69
CA ILE A 28 12.70 -0.20 -36.75
C ILE A 28 13.95 0.49 -36.20
N THR A 29 13.88 1.04 -34.97
CA THR A 29 14.99 1.80 -34.39
C THR A 29 15.80 1.02 -33.35
N ASP A 30 15.43 -0.23 -33.06
CA ASP A 30 15.98 -1.04 -31.94
C ASP A 30 15.90 -0.34 -30.58
N ARG A 31 14.96 0.61 -30.41
CA ARG A 31 14.75 1.37 -29.17
C ARG A 31 13.56 0.85 -28.41
N ASN A 32 13.64 0.78 -27.08
CA ASN A 32 12.55 0.33 -26.23
C ASN A 32 11.60 1.49 -25.88
N ILE A 33 10.82 1.95 -26.86
CA ILE A 33 9.91 3.08 -26.74
C ILE A 33 8.55 2.58 -26.24
N ASN A 34 8.20 2.93 -25.00
CA ASN A 34 6.92 2.55 -24.40
C ASN A 34 6.07 3.78 -24.07
N SER A 35 4.77 3.67 -24.35
CA SER A 35 3.78 4.68 -23.96
C SER A 35 3.79 4.84 -22.45
N THR A 36 3.89 6.09 -21.98
CA THR A 36 4.06 6.43 -20.55
C THR A 36 3.43 7.77 -20.26
N PHE A 37 2.82 7.93 -19.09
CA PHE A 37 2.45 9.22 -18.52
C PHE A 37 2.85 9.29 -17.07
N SER A 38 3.28 10.47 -16.63
CA SER A 38 3.76 10.73 -15.28
C SER A 38 3.30 12.11 -14.82
N ILE A 39 3.02 12.22 -13.52
CA ILE A 39 2.87 13.49 -12.83
C ILE A 39 3.84 13.53 -11.65
N LEU A 40 4.55 14.63 -11.53
CA LEU A 40 5.50 14.94 -10.47
C LEU A 40 5.01 16.21 -9.80
N ALA A 41 4.99 16.25 -8.46
CA ALA A 41 4.43 17.36 -7.71
C ALA A 41 5.07 17.55 -6.32
N TYR A 42 4.87 18.74 -5.77
CA TYR A 42 5.29 19.14 -4.44
C TYR A 42 4.09 19.67 -3.64
N ASP A 43 3.96 19.23 -2.39
CA ASP A 43 3.00 19.77 -1.43
C ASP A 43 3.76 20.60 -0.39
N GLU A 44 3.67 21.93 -0.51
CA GLU A 44 4.35 22.87 0.39
C GLU A 44 3.86 22.75 1.84
N ASN A 45 2.58 22.45 2.07
CA ASN A 45 2.05 22.36 3.44
C ASN A 45 2.58 21.11 4.16
N ALA A 46 2.67 20.00 3.44
CA ALA A 46 3.18 18.74 3.97
C ALA A 46 4.72 18.63 3.86
N GLN A 47 5.37 19.50 3.08
CA GLN A 47 6.78 19.41 2.70
C GLN A 47 7.10 18.03 2.07
N GLU A 48 6.28 17.62 1.12
CA GLU A 48 6.35 16.31 0.44
C GLU A 48 6.57 16.45 -1.07
N TRP A 49 7.46 15.65 -1.63
CA TRP A 49 7.65 15.50 -3.08
C TRP A 49 7.11 14.14 -3.51
N GLY A 50 6.42 14.09 -4.64
CA GLY A 50 5.83 12.85 -5.11
C GLY A 50 5.78 12.72 -6.61
N ILE A 51 5.88 11.48 -7.08
CA ILE A 51 5.80 11.11 -8.50
C ILE A 51 4.83 9.94 -8.62
N ALA A 52 3.88 10.06 -9.55
CA ALA A 52 3.07 8.96 -10.05
C ALA A 52 3.36 8.72 -11.53
N VAL A 53 3.37 7.47 -11.95
CA VAL A 53 3.70 7.08 -13.33
C VAL A 53 3.00 5.78 -13.71
N ALA A 54 2.59 5.66 -14.98
CA ALA A 54 2.08 4.44 -15.57
C ALA A 54 2.67 4.23 -16.97
N THR A 55 2.99 2.98 -17.31
CA THR A 55 3.62 2.62 -18.59
C THR A 55 3.19 1.24 -19.10
N ASN A 56 3.52 0.95 -20.35
CA ASN A 56 3.33 -0.35 -21.01
C ASN A 56 4.60 -1.22 -20.97
N ASN A 57 5.57 -0.82 -20.14
CA ASN A 57 6.74 -1.61 -19.77
C ASN A 57 6.60 -2.17 -18.34
N ILE A 58 7.49 -3.05 -17.93
CA ILE A 58 7.57 -3.56 -16.56
C ILE A 58 8.31 -2.58 -15.62
N TYR A 59 8.04 -2.68 -14.31
CA TYR A 59 8.78 -2.06 -13.19
C TYR A 59 9.00 -0.54 -13.19
N VAL A 60 8.17 0.26 -13.84
CA VAL A 60 8.43 1.69 -14.11
C VAL A 60 8.89 2.55 -12.93
N GLY A 61 8.39 2.27 -11.72
CA GLY A 61 8.78 3.00 -10.52
C GLY A 61 10.29 2.94 -10.24
N ASN A 62 10.98 1.87 -10.66
CA ASN A 62 12.42 1.74 -10.50
C ASN A 62 13.22 2.66 -11.42
N SER A 63 12.75 2.86 -12.65
CA SER A 63 13.55 3.51 -13.69
C SER A 63 13.32 5.01 -13.77
N THR A 64 12.15 5.49 -13.36
CA THR A 64 11.70 6.85 -13.68
C THR A 64 11.56 7.78 -12.47
N ILE A 65 11.71 7.30 -11.22
CA ILE A 65 11.40 8.08 -10.02
C ILE A 65 12.68 8.42 -9.25
N TYR A 66 13.01 9.71 -9.15
CA TYR A 66 14.13 10.22 -8.38
C TYR A 66 13.64 11.31 -7.45
N ILE A 67 13.72 11.10 -6.14
CA ILE A 67 13.23 12.03 -5.13
C ILE A 67 14.24 12.11 -3.99
N GLU A 68 14.74 13.31 -3.72
CA GLU A 68 15.52 13.65 -2.53
C GLU A 68 14.80 14.78 -1.77
N PRO A 69 14.18 14.49 -0.61
CA PRO A 69 13.47 15.49 0.18
C PRO A 69 14.35 16.70 0.51
N LYS A 70 13.74 17.89 0.54
CA LYS A 70 14.42 19.20 0.74
C LYS A 70 15.35 19.63 -0.39
N VAL A 71 15.53 18.81 -1.44
CA VAL A 71 16.33 19.15 -2.62
C VAL A 71 15.44 19.25 -3.85
N GLY A 72 14.70 18.20 -4.16
CA GLY A 72 13.81 18.17 -5.32
C GLY A 72 13.50 16.76 -5.81
N ALA A 73 12.84 16.69 -6.96
CA ALA A 73 12.50 15.44 -7.62
C ALA A 73 12.63 15.56 -9.15
N PHE A 74 12.91 14.44 -9.80
CA PHE A 74 13.00 14.32 -11.25
C PHE A 74 12.28 13.06 -11.73
N SER A 75 11.61 13.17 -12.87
CA SER A 75 11.02 12.05 -13.61
C SER A 75 11.59 12.00 -15.03
N VAL A 76 11.98 10.80 -15.47
CA VAL A 76 12.57 10.58 -16.80
C VAL A 76 11.85 9.42 -17.48
N ILE A 77 11.13 9.71 -18.56
CA ILE A 77 10.31 8.74 -19.31
C ILE A 77 10.72 8.73 -20.80
N ALA A 78 9.94 8.03 -21.64
CA ALA A 78 10.30 7.67 -23.01
C ALA A 78 11.58 6.80 -23.02
N GLU A 79 12.66 7.22 -23.69
CA GLU A 79 13.94 6.52 -23.61
C GLU A 79 14.73 6.95 -22.36
N THR A 80 14.45 6.28 -21.24
CA THR A 80 14.92 6.66 -19.91
C THR A 80 16.44 6.75 -19.79
N GLU A 81 16.92 7.84 -19.17
CA GLU A 81 18.33 8.05 -18.79
C GLU A 81 18.43 8.43 -17.31
N PRO A 82 18.92 7.51 -16.46
CA PRO A 82 19.05 7.76 -15.02
C PRO A 82 19.89 8.98 -14.66
N LYS A 83 20.83 9.41 -15.51
CA LYS A 83 21.68 10.59 -15.23
C LYS A 83 20.88 11.86 -14.99
N TYR A 84 19.76 12.07 -15.68
CA TYR A 84 18.94 13.27 -15.45
C TYR A 84 18.38 13.31 -14.02
N GLY A 85 18.05 12.16 -13.44
CA GLY A 85 17.62 12.08 -12.04
C GLY A 85 18.78 12.23 -11.07
N ILE A 86 19.86 11.47 -11.27
CA ILE A 86 21.01 11.43 -10.34
C ILE A 86 21.78 12.75 -10.38
N GLU A 87 22.23 13.20 -11.56
CA GLU A 87 22.98 14.44 -11.70
C GLU A 87 22.09 15.67 -11.51
N GLY A 88 20.80 15.57 -11.84
CA GLY A 88 19.84 16.67 -11.62
C GLY A 88 19.73 17.04 -10.14
N ILE A 89 19.62 16.04 -9.26
CA ILE A 89 19.62 16.25 -7.81
C ILE A 89 20.92 16.91 -7.33
N GLU A 90 22.08 16.46 -7.83
CA GLU A 90 23.36 17.08 -7.47
C GLU A 90 23.45 18.54 -7.95
N LYS A 91 22.92 18.86 -9.14
CA LYS A 91 22.85 20.23 -9.65
C LYS A 91 21.96 21.13 -8.79
N LEU A 92 20.83 20.62 -8.29
CA LEU A 92 20.00 21.35 -7.34
C LEU A 92 20.76 21.64 -6.03
N LYS A 93 21.55 20.68 -5.51
CA LYS A 93 22.41 20.90 -4.33
C LYS A 93 23.49 21.95 -4.56
N GLU A 94 23.99 22.07 -5.79
CA GLU A 94 24.92 23.14 -6.21
C GLU A 94 24.24 24.52 -6.32
N GLY A 95 22.93 24.62 -6.11
CA GLY A 95 22.17 25.87 -6.18
C GLY A 95 21.71 26.24 -7.60
N LYS A 96 21.76 25.30 -8.55
CA LYS A 96 21.20 25.51 -9.89
C LYS A 96 19.67 25.48 -9.84
N THR A 97 19.04 26.22 -10.74
CA THR A 97 17.60 26.06 -10.97
C THR A 97 17.31 24.71 -11.60
N VAL A 98 16.09 24.20 -11.44
CA VAL A 98 15.67 22.93 -12.08
C VAL A 98 15.77 22.96 -13.61
N GLU A 99 15.51 24.12 -14.22
CA GLU A 99 15.73 24.36 -15.64
C GLU A 99 17.22 24.22 -16.00
N GLN A 100 18.11 24.91 -15.28
CA GLN A 100 19.55 24.82 -15.51
C GLN A 100 20.06 23.39 -15.37
N ALA A 101 19.59 22.66 -14.34
CA ALA A 101 19.95 21.27 -14.11
C ALA A 101 19.58 20.38 -15.32
N ILE A 102 18.35 20.50 -15.83
CA ILE A 102 17.89 19.70 -16.98
C ILE A 102 18.64 20.08 -18.26
N LEU A 103 18.80 21.38 -18.54
CA LEU A 103 19.43 21.86 -19.78
C LEU A 103 20.93 21.53 -19.83
N GLU A 104 21.67 21.67 -18.72
CA GLU A 104 23.10 21.35 -18.68
C GLU A 104 23.38 19.85 -18.92
N ILE A 105 22.49 18.96 -18.46
CA ILE A 105 22.59 17.51 -18.71
C ILE A 105 22.19 17.20 -20.15
N ARG A 106 21.10 17.81 -20.63
CA ARG A 106 20.61 17.68 -22.01
C ARG A 106 21.67 18.04 -23.05
N ASP A 107 22.40 19.12 -22.84
CA ASP A 107 23.38 19.61 -23.82
C ASP A 107 24.59 18.67 -23.98
N LYS A 108 24.75 17.69 -23.07
CA LYS A 108 25.79 16.65 -23.13
C LYS A 108 25.24 15.31 -23.62
N ASP A 109 23.94 15.21 -23.84
CA ASP A 109 23.26 13.98 -24.20
C ASP A 109 22.83 13.97 -25.67
N ASN A 110 23.61 13.25 -26.49
CA ASN A 110 23.35 13.10 -27.92
C ASN A 110 22.04 12.36 -28.23
N GLN A 111 21.35 11.80 -27.23
CA GLN A 111 20.05 11.14 -27.39
C GLN A 111 18.90 11.89 -26.73
N ALA A 112 19.11 13.13 -26.24
CA ALA A 112 18.10 13.92 -25.56
C ALA A 112 16.78 14.04 -26.34
N ASN A 113 16.85 14.07 -27.68
CA ASN A 113 15.68 14.14 -28.55
C ASN A 113 14.72 12.94 -28.44
N TYR A 114 15.11 11.84 -27.78
CA TYR A 114 14.31 10.64 -27.55
C TYR A 114 13.78 10.52 -26.11
N ARG A 115 13.92 11.58 -25.30
CA ARG A 115 13.61 11.55 -23.87
C ARG A 115 12.52 12.55 -23.50
N GLN A 116 11.89 12.30 -22.37
CA GLN A 116 11.04 13.26 -21.69
C GLN A 116 11.51 13.37 -20.24
N ILE A 117 11.77 14.60 -19.79
CA ILE A 117 12.28 14.89 -18.45
C ILE A 117 11.38 15.93 -17.79
N SER A 118 11.00 15.70 -16.55
CA SER A 118 10.44 16.73 -15.68
C SER A 118 11.22 16.81 -14.37
N GLY A 119 11.22 17.99 -13.77
CA GLY A 119 11.81 18.21 -12.46
C GLY A 119 11.05 19.25 -11.67
N ILE A 120 11.22 19.17 -10.35
CA ILE A 120 10.76 20.16 -9.38
C ILE A 120 11.83 20.36 -8.31
N ASP A 121 12.09 21.59 -7.91
CA ASP A 121 13.03 21.90 -6.83
C ASP A 121 12.35 21.95 -5.45
N ALA A 122 13.15 22.26 -4.41
CA ALA A 122 12.67 22.34 -3.04
C ALA A 122 11.66 23.48 -2.79
N ASN A 123 11.61 24.48 -3.67
CA ASN A 123 10.70 25.62 -3.58
C ASN A 123 9.45 25.41 -4.45
N GLY A 124 9.32 24.27 -5.11
CA GLY A 124 8.21 23.98 -6.00
C GLY A 124 8.34 24.56 -7.41
N ASN A 125 9.49 25.13 -7.78
CA ASN A 125 9.72 25.56 -9.17
C ASN A 125 9.83 24.33 -10.06
N VAL A 126 9.16 24.39 -11.20
CA VAL A 126 9.04 23.25 -12.12
C VAL A 126 9.67 23.53 -13.48
N PHE A 127 10.19 22.48 -14.11
CA PHE A 127 10.61 22.52 -15.51
C PHE A 127 10.40 21.17 -16.20
N ALA A 128 10.19 21.19 -17.50
CA ALA A 128 10.09 19.99 -18.32
C ALA A 128 10.80 20.18 -19.67
N PHE A 129 11.26 19.07 -20.24
CA PHE A 129 11.80 19.01 -21.58
C PHE A 129 11.27 17.78 -22.31
N THR A 130 10.69 18.00 -23.49
CA THR A 130 10.26 16.94 -24.41
C THR A 130 11.15 16.93 -25.65
N GLY A 131 11.81 15.80 -25.89
CA GLY A 131 12.67 15.60 -27.04
C GLY A 131 11.92 15.71 -28.37
N SER A 132 12.50 16.39 -29.35
CA SER A 132 11.81 16.72 -30.60
C SER A 132 11.47 15.51 -31.47
N SER A 133 12.10 14.35 -31.25
CA SER A 133 11.81 13.14 -32.03
C SER A 133 10.50 12.47 -31.61
N LEU A 134 10.01 12.74 -30.39
CA LEU A 134 8.81 12.09 -29.86
C LEU A 134 7.54 12.51 -30.59
N LYS A 135 7.53 13.70 -31.23
CA LYS A 135 6.40 14.17 -32.05
C LYS A 135 6.09 13.27 -33.25
N TYR A 136 7.04 12.42 -33.65
CA TYR A 136 6.87 11.47 -34.75
C TYR A 136 6.34 10.11 -34.27
N TRP A 137 6.18 9.92 -32.96
CA TRP A 137 5.61 8.70 -32.41
C TRP A 137 4.09 8.78 -32.46
N ASN A 138 3.44 7.61 -32.57
CA ASN A 138 1.98 7.56 -32.61
C ASN A 138 1.37 8.02 -31.28
N GLY A 139 0.23 8.70 -31.33
CA GLY A 139 -0.42 9.29 -30.16
C GLY A 139 0.08 10.69 -29.83
N HIS A 140 -0.46 11.25 -28.75
CA HIS A 140 -0.09 12.56 -28.26
C HIS A 140 1.15 12.49 -27.35
N THR A 141 2.07 13.44 -27.52
CA THR A 141 3.21 13.66 -26.63
C THR A 141 3.23 15.12 -26.25
N SER A 142 3.24 15.42 -24.96
CA SER A 142 3.23 16.80 -24.45
C SER A 142 3.66 16.85 -22.98
N GLU A 143 3.68 18.07 -22.45
CA GLU A 143 3.97 18.45 -21.08
C GLU A 143 2.98 19.55 -20.64
N ILE A 144 2.56 19.52 -19.39
CA ILE A 144 1.79 20.58 -18.73
C ILE A 144 2.50 20.94 -17.44
N LEU A 145 2.88 22.20 -17.32
CA LEU A 145 3.47 22.78 -16.12
C LEU A 145 2.38 23.57 -15.39
N GLY A 146 2.17 23.27 -14.13
CA GLY A 146 1.28 24.03 -13.26
C GLY A 146 1.99 24.44 -11.97
N GLU A 147 1.24 25.02 -11.03
CA GLU A 147 1.77 25.44 -9.75
C GLU A 147 2.17 24.21 -8.91
N ASN A 148 3.47 24.07 -8.63
CA ASN A 148 4.05 22.95 -7.87
C ASN A 148 3.83 21.56 -8.49
N TYR A 149 3.56 21.45 -9.80
CA TYR A 149 3.50 20.15 -10.48
C TYR A 149 3.86 20.22 -11.97
N VAL A 150 4.24 19.06 -12.51
CA VAL A 150 4.42 18.81 -13.95
C VAL A 150 3.79 17.49 -14.33
N ALA A 151 2.95 17.48 -15.35
CA ALA A 151 2.50 16.27 -16.03
C ALA A 151 3.21 16.14 -17.38
N ILE A 152 3.77 14.97 -17.68
CA ILE A 152 4.43 14.66 -18.96
C ILE A 152 3.93 13.32 -19.48
N GLY A 153 3.98 13.13 -20.80
CA GLY A 153 3.78 11.81 -21.37
C GLY A 153 3.91 11.72 -22.87
N ASN A 154 4.01 10.48 -23.34
CA ASN A 154 4.23 10.10 -24.73
C ASN A 154 3.29 8.97 -25.15
N GLN A 155 2.89 8.99 -26.42
CA GLN A 155 1.99 8.02 -27.02
C GLN A 155 0.67 7.87 -26.26
N LEU A 156 0.03 8.99 -25.94
CA LEU A 156 -1.21 9.06 -25.18
C LEU A 156 -2.43 9.31 -26.07
N ASP A 157 -3.60 9.04 -25.53
CA ASP A 157 -4.83 9.67 -26.01
C ASP A 157 -4.80 11.19 -25.75
N GLU A 158 -5.61 11.96 -26.48
CA GLU A 158 -5.48 13.42 -26.59
C GLU A 158 -5.70 14.14 -25.24
N ASN A 159 -6.65 13.67 -24.43
CA ASN A 159 -7.11 14.39 -23.22
C ASN A 159 -6.37 13.97 -21.94
N VAL A 160 -5.41 13.05 -22.01
CA VAL A 160 -4.80 12.42 -20.83
C VAL A 160 -4.17 13.44 -19.89
N LEU A 161 -3.21 14.24 -20.38
CA LEU A 161 -2.48 15.18 -19.52
C LEU A 161 -3.37 16.31 -19.00
N TYR A 162 -4.34 16.77 -19.81
CA TYR A 162 -5.32 17.77 -19.37
C TYR A 162 -6.14 17.23 -18.18
N LYS A 163 -6.68 16.00 -18.29
CA LYS A 163 -7.48 15.39 -17.22
C LYS A 163 -6.67 15.05 -15.98
N MET A 164 -5.42 14.65 -16.14
CA MET A 164 -4.48 14.49 -15.02
C MET A 164 -4.30 15.80 -14.26
N SER A 165 -4.04 16.90 -14.97
CA SER A 165 -3.76 18.21 -14.42
C SER A 165 -4.98 18.81 -13.73
N GLU A 166 -6.13 18.84 -14.42
CA GLU A 166 -7.43 19.29 -13.89
C GLU A 166 -7.81 18.54 -12.60
N THR A 167 -7.61 17.22 -12.59
CA THR A 167 -7.91 16.41 -11.40
C THR A 167 -6.94 16.67 -10.27
N PHE A 168 -5.64 16.85 -10.55
CA PHE A 168 -4.64 17.13 -9.50
C PHE A 168 -4.91 18.45 -8.79
N GLU A 169 -5.27 19.50 -9.54
CA GLU A 169 -5.58 20.84 -9.05
C GLU A 169 -6.86 20.87 -8.20
N THR A 170 -7.89 20.13 -8.62
CA THR A 170 -9.21 20.15 -7.96
C THR A 170 -9.34 19.10 -6.84
N SER A 171 -8.43 18.14 -6.77
CA SER A 171 -8.48 17.07 -5.78
C SER A 171 -7.98 17.48 -4.40
N THR A 172 -8.67 16.98 -3.37
CA THR A 172 -8.26 17.13 -1.97
C THR A 172 -7.71 15.82 -1.41
N GLY A 173 -6.97 15.93 -0.30
CA GLY A 173 -6.34 14.82 0.40
C GLY A 173 -4.82 15.02 0.51
N THR A 174 -4.14 13.98 0.96
CA THR A 174 -2.67 13.92 0.95
C THR A 174 -2.12 13.97 -0.48
N LEU A 175 -0.84 14.33 -0.64
CA LEU A 175 -0.18 14.35 -1.94
C LEU A 175 -0.32 13.01 -2.69
N ALA A 176 -0.11 11.89 -2.00
CA ALA A 176 -0.26 10.55 -2.59
C ALA A 176 -1.67 10.27 -3.14
N GLN A 177 -2.72 10.71 -2.43
CA GLN A 177 -4.11 10.55 -2.90
C GLN A 177 -4.40 11.42 -4.11
N ARG A 178 -3.89 12.66 -4.14
CA ARG A 178 -4.04 13.59 -5.27
C ARG A 178 -3.33 13.06 -6.51
N LEU A 179 -2.11 12.56 -6.35
CA LEU A 179 -1.33 11.89 -7.41
C LEU A 179 -2.05 10.65 -7.96
N LEU A 180 -2.58 9.79 -7.09
CA LEU A 180 -3.35 8.61 -7.52
C LEU A 180 -4.60 9.00 -8.31
N LYS A 181 -5.38 9.98 -7.82
CA LYS A 181 -6.57 10.49 -8.52
C LYS A 181 -6.21 11.04 -9.90
N SER A 182 -5.12 11.80 -9.99
CA SER A 182 -4.60 12.30 -11.27
C SER A 182 -4.27 11.15 -12.23
N LEU A 183 -3.55 10.12 -11.75
CA LEU A 183 -3.18 8.95 -12.57
C LEU A 183 -4.41 8.17 -13.06
N ILE A 184 -5.44 8.02 -12.22
CA ILE A 184 -6.73 7.41 -12.59
C ILE A 184 -7.42 8.23 -13.68
N ALA A 185 -7.52 9.55 -13.50
CA ALA A 185 -8.16 10.43 -14.48
C ALA A 185 -7.44 10.38 -15.85
N GLY A 186 -6.11 10.31 -15.85
CA GLY A 186 -5.34 10.11 -17.08
C GLY A 186 -5.68 8.79 -17.78
N GLN A 187 -5.81 7.70 -17.02
CA GLN A 187 -6.23 6.41 -17.55
C GLN A 187 -7.67 6.41 -18.09
N GLU A 188 -8.60 7.07 -17.40
CA GLU A 188 -10.00 7.17 -17.81
C GLU A 188 -10.18 8.06 -19.04
N ALA A 189 -9.29 9.03 -19.25
CA ALA A 189 -9.22 9.88 -20.44
C ALA A 189 -8.64 9.19 -21.68
N GLY A 190 -8.45 7.86 -21.63
CA GLY A 190 -7.91 7.03 -22.72
C GLY A 190 -6.53 6.45 -22.41
N GLY A 191 -5.75 7.12 -21.56
CA GLY A 191 -4.43 6.67 -21.13
C GLY A 191 -3.47 6.42 -22.28
N GLN A 192 -2.74 5.32 -22.19
CA GLN A 192 -1.72 4.89 -23.13
C GLN A 192 -2.33 4.16 -24.32
N ILE A 193 -2.05 4.59 -25.54
CA ILE A 193 -2.67 3.99 -26.75
C ILE A 193 -2.18 2.56 -27.03
N SER A 194 -1.05 2.15 -26.45
CA SER A 194 -0.43 0.84 -26.65
C SER A 194 -0.79 -0.19 -25.57
N GLY A 195 -1.60 0.19 -24.57
CA GLY A 195 -1.91 -0.65 -23.41
C GLY A 195 -1.10 -0.28 -22.16
N LYS A 196 -1.24 -1.09 -21.11
CA LYS A 196 -0.72 -0.83 -19.76
C LYS A 196 -0.13 -2.09 -19.15
N GLN A 197 0.95 -1.92 -18.38
CA GLN A 197 1.69 -3.04 -17.81
C GLN A 197 2.18 -2.78 -16.38
N SER A 198 2.67 -1.59 -16.06
CA SER A 198 3.13 -1.24 -14.71
C SER A 198 2.79 0.19 -14.32
N ALA A 199 2.76 0.44 -13.01
CA ALA A 199 2.52 1.77 -12.46
C ALA A 199 3.15 1.89 -11.07
N ALA A 200 3.51 3.11 -10.67
CA ALA A 200 4.09 3.40 -9.36
C ALA A 200 3.63 4.76 -8.82
N ILE A 201 3.60 4.88 -7.50
CA ILE A 201 3.47 6.14 -6.76
C ILE A 201 4.50 6.14 -5.64
N VAL A 202 5.37 7.14 -5.65
CA VAL A 202 6.35 7.36 -4.58
C VAL A 202 6.17 8.78 -4.05
N VAL A 203 6.05 8.92 -2.73
CA VAL A 203 5.98 10.21 -2.04
C VAL A 203 6.98 10.20 -0.89
N LYS A 204 7.84 11.23 -0.85
CA LYS A 204 8.83 11.42 0.21
C LYS A 204 8.67 12.77 0.89
N GLY A 205 8.49 12.77 2.20
CA GLY A 205 8.43 13.96 3.06
C GLY A 205 9.78 14.35 3.65
N ALA A 206 9.97 15.66 3.91
CA ALA A 206 11.16 16.27 4.50
C ALA A 206 11.55 15.73 5.88
N GLU A 207 10.55 15.39 6.71
CA GLU A 207 10.72 14.96 8.10
C GLU A 207 10.30 13.48 8.32
N ASN A 208 10.04 12.75 7.23
CA ASN A 208 9.61 11.36 7.30
C ASN A 208 10.81 10.41 7.30
N GLU A 209 10.92 9.55 8.32
CA GLU A 209 11.86 8.43 8.32
C GLU A 209 11.53 7.43 7.20
N TRP A 210 12.50 6.58 6.82
CA TRP A 210 12.40 5.68 5.66
C TRP A 210 11.16 4.76 5.66
N TYR A 211 10.59 4.44 6.84
CA TYR A 211 9.43 3.57 7.00
C TYR A 211 8.07 4.30 7.02
N ASN A 212 8.06 5.63 6.88
CA ASN A 212 6.85 6.46 6.82
C ASN A 212 6.67 7.13 5.45
N GLN A 213 7.45 6.73 4.45
CA GLN A 213 7.31 7.18 3.06
C GLN A 213 6.35 6.26 2.30
N ILE A 214 5.72 6.79 1.25
CA ILE A 214 4.89 5.98 0.34
C ILE A 214 5.78 5.55 -0.81
N ASP A 215 5.91 4.25 -1.02
CA ASP A 215 6.53 3.64 -2.19
C ASP A 215 5.66 2.43 -2.59
N LEU A 216 4.71 2.68 -3.47
CA LEU A 216 3.75 1.69 -3.95
C LEU A 216 4.02 1.42 -5.41
N ARG A 217 4.28 0.15 -5.73
CA ARG A 217 4.67 -0.28 -7.07
C ARG A 217 3.89 -1.50 -7.49
N VAL A 218 3.36 -1.42 -8.70
CA VAL A 218 2.80 -2.55 -9.44
C VAL A 218 3.67 -2.76 -10.66
N ASP A 219 4.70 -3.59 -10.49
CA ASP A 219 5.74 -3.76 -11.51
C ASP A 219 5.28 -4.59 -12.71
N ASN A 220 4.15 -5.30 -12.60
CA ASN A 220 3.55 -6.08 -13.69
C ASN A 220 2.08 -6.45 -13.38
N SER A 221 1.13 -5.90 -14.15
CA SER A 221 -0.29 -6.26 -14.08
C SER A 221 -1.04 -5.85 -15.35
N LYS A 222 -2.17 -6.51 -15.63
CA LYS A 222 -3.15 -6.06 -16.64
C LYS A 222 -3.96 -4.84 -16.19
N LYS A 223 -4.00 -4.56 -14.88
CA LYS A 223 -4.75 -3.46 -14.25
C LYS A 223 -3.88 -2.71 -13.24
N PRO A 224 -2.69 -2.21 -13.64
CA PRO A 224 -1.68 -1.72 -12.70
C PRO A 224 -2.16 -0.54 -11.85
N ILE A 225 -2.92 0.38 -12.43
CA ILE A 225 -3.49 1.52 -11.69
C ILE A 225 -4.55 1.06 -10.67
N LYS A 226 -5.36 0.05 -11.01
CA LYS A 226 -6.34 -0.49 -10.06
C LYS A 226 -5.67 -1.18 -8.88
N GLU A 227 -4.58 -1.89 -9.13
CA GLU A 227 -3.78 -2.51 -8.07
C GLU A 227 -3.07 -1.46 -7.21
N LEU A 228 -2.61 -0.33 -7.78
CA LEU A 228 -2.13 0.81 -7.00
C LEU A 228 -3.22 1.39 -6.09
N GLU A 229 -4.47 1.50 -6.56
CA GLU A 229 -5.59 1.88 -5.69
C GLU A 229 -5.72 0.93 -4.51
N THR A 230 -5.66 -0.39 -4.74
CA THR A 230 -5.72 -1.39 -3.68
C THR A 230 -4.55 -1.25 -2.69
N LEU A 231 -3.33 -1.01 -3.17
CA LEU A 231 -2.18 -0.78 -2.29
C LEU A 231 -2.34 0.50 -1.46
N MET A 232 -2.91 1.56 -2.06
CA MET A 232 -3.20 2.81 -1.37
C MET A 232 -4.27 2.62 -0.29
N ASP A 233 -5.31 1.85 -0.59
CA ASP A 233 -6.33 1.44 0.36
C ASP A 233 -5.72 0.64 1.52
N TYR A 234 -4.81 -0.30 1.24
CA TYR A 234 -4.10 -1.04 2.29
C TYR A 234 -3.27 -0.15 3.20
N HIS A 235 -2.57 0.84 2.64
CA HIS A 235 -1.81 1.81 3.41
C HIS A 235 -2.73 2.60 4.37
N TYR A 236 -3.74 3.28 3.83
CA TYR A 236 -4.62 4.12 4.65
C TYR A 236 -5.59 3.32 5.52
N GLY A 237 -6.00 2.12 5.10
CA GLY A 237 -6.86 1.22 5.86
C GLY A 237 -6.22 0.80 7.19
N ARG A 238 -4.89 0.57 7.21
CA ARG A 238 -4.14 0.34 8.46
C ARG A 238 -4.19 1.54 9.39
N ILE A 239 -4.06 2.75 8.84
CA ILE A 239 -4.15 3.99 9.60
C ILE A 239 -5.56 4.15 10.17
N ARG A 240 -6.62 3.89 9.38
CA ARG A 240 -8.01 3.92 9.84
C ARG A 240 -8.29 2.90 10.93
N LEU A 241 -7.74 1.69 10.83
CA LEU A 241 -7.87 0.66 11.86
C LEU A 241 -7.26 1.11 13.18
N ASN A 242 -6.05 1.71 13.14
CA ASN A 242 -5.40 2.24 14.33
C ASN A 242 -6.19 3.42 14.93
N GLN A 243 -6.70 4.33 14.09
CA GLN A 243 -7.56 5.43 14.53
C GLN A 243 -8.85 4.95 15.18
N ALA A 244 -9.43 3.85 14.69
CA ALA A 244 -10.62 3.24 15.27
C ALA A 244 -10.34 2.72 16.68
N LEU A 245 -9.26 1.96 16.86
CA LEU A 245 -8.85 1.42 18.16
C LEU A 245 -8.48 2.52 19.15
N PHE A 246 -7.78 3.57 18.68
CA PHE A 246 -7.47 4.73 19.51
C PHE A 246 -8.75 5.45 19.96
N ALA A 247 -9.65 5.77 19.03
CA ALA A 247 -10.93 6.41 19.36
C ALA A 247 -11.76 5.57 20.35
N ASN A 248 -11.72 4.24 20.24
CA ASN A 248 -12.39 3.34 21.18
C ASN A 248 -11.82 3.46 22.60
N ARG A 249 -10.50 3.55 22.75
CA ARG A 249 -9.84 3.71 24.06
C ARG A 249 -10.18 5.05 24.71
N GLU A 250 -10.34 6.09 23.90
CA GLU A 250 -10.75 7.43 24.35
C GLU A 250 -12.28 7.54 24.59
N GLY A 251 -13.04 6.44 24.47
CA GLY A 251 -14.49 6.44 24.66
C GLY A 251 -15.30 7.10 23.54
N ASN A 252 -14.69 7.38 22.39
CA ASN A 252 -15.36 7.98 21.23
C ASN A 252 -15.90 6.90 20.28
N GLU A 253 -16.98 6.23 20.70
CA GLU A 253 -17.60 5.11 19.97
C GLU A 253 -18.04 5.45 18.53
N LYS A 254 -18.59 6.66 18.33
CA LYS A 254 -19.04 7.11 17.00
C LYS A 254 -17.87 7.17 16.03
N ARG A 255 -16.76 7.80 16.44
CA ARG A 255 -15.54 7.89 15.62
C ARG A 255 -14.92 6.51 15.45
N ALA A 256 -14.86 5.70 16.50
CA ALA A 256 -14.31 4.35 16.45
C ALA A 256 -15.05 3.49 15.41
N THR A 257 -16.38 3.48 15.45
CA THR A 257 -17.22 2.72 14.51
C THR A 257 -17.06 3.22 13.08
N GLN A 258 -17.06 4.54 12.87
CA GLN A 258 -16.85 5.12 11.55
C GLN A 258 -15.51 4.69 10.96
N LYS A 259 -14.42 4.85 11.74
CA LYS A 259 -13.07 4.53 11.27
C LYS A 259 -12.86 3.04 11.06
N LEU A 260 -13.52 2.18 11.87
CA LEU A 260 -13.47 0.75 11.64
C LEU A 260 -14.16 0.37 10.34
N LYS A 261 -15.33 0.93 10.02
CA LYS A 261 -16.01 0.67 8.73
C LYS A 261 -15.18 1.11 7.53
N GLU A 262 -14.53 2.28 7.61
CA GLU A 262 -13.58 2.74 6.60
C GLU A 262 -12.44 1.71 6.43
N ALA A 263 -11.83 1.28 7.54
CA ALA A 263 -10.76 0.29 7.52
C ALA A 263 -11.18 -1.07 6.96
N GLU A 264 -12.39 -1.55 7.31
CA GLU A 264 -12.96 -2.80 6.82
C GLU A 264 -13.06 -2.81 5.30
N SER A 265 -13.55 -1.71 4.70
CA SER A 265 -13.66 -1.59 3.25
C SER A 265 -12.29 -1.53 2.58
N MET A 266 -11.35 -0.80 3.17
CA MET A 266 -10.04 -0.54 2.55
C MET A 266 -9.09 -1.74 2.67
N LEU A 267 -9.22 -2.54 3.72
CA LEU A 267 -8.35 -3.69 3.98
C LEU A 267 -8.88 -5.00 3.38
N ASP A 268 -9.97 -4.94 2.63
CA ASP A 268 -10.56 -6.13 2.04
C ASP A 268 -9.63 -6.77 0.98
N GLY A 269 -9.51 -8.09 1.01
CA GLY A 269 -8.54 -8.85 0.21
C GLY A 269 -7.16 -9.01 0.85
N TRP A 270 -6.84 -8.27 1.93
CA TRP A 270 -5.60 -8.47 2.68
C TRP A 270 -5.82 -9.45 3.84
N THR A 271 -5.74 -10.74 3.54
CA THR A 271 -5.96 -11.84 4.52
C THR A 271 -5.15 -11.72 5.81
N GLY A 272 -3.93 -11.15 5.75
CA GLY A 272 -3.09 -10.88 6.92
C GLY A 272 -3.65 -9.83 7.89
N MET A 273 -4.66 -9.06 7.48
CA MET A 273 -5.33 -8.06 8.33
C MET A 273 -6.63 -8.55 8.95
N TYR A 274 -7.22 -9.65 8.46
CA TYR A 274 -8.56 -10.08 8.88
C TYR A 274 -8.65 -10.36 10.38
N ALA A 275 -7.62 -10.97 10.98
CA ALA A 275 -7.61 -11.23 12.42
C ALA A 275 -7.58 -9.93 13.25
N LYS A 276 -6.86 -8.92 12.76
CA LYS A 276 -6.80 -7.59 13.41
C LYS A 276 -8.13 -6.85 13.28
N ILE A 277 -8.80 -6.97 12.13
CA ILE A 277 -10.12 -6.38 11.88
C ILE A 277 -11.19 -7.06 12.75
N ALA A 278 -11.18 -8.40 12.83
CA ALA A 278 -12.08 -9.16 13.69
C ALA A 278 -11.88 -8.76 15.16
N ARG A 279 -10.62 -8.69 15.64
CA ARG A 279 -10.31 -8.21 16.99
C ARG A 279 -10.81 -6.79 17.25
N ALA A 280 -10.64 -5.87 16.28
CA ALA A 280 -11.13 -4.51 16.42
C ALA A 280 -12.66 -4.47 16.52
N ASN A 281 -13.37 -5.28 15.74
CA ASN A 281 -14.82 -5.41 15.86
C ASN A 281 -15.23 -5.91 17.25
N ILE A 282 -14.56 -6.92 17.81
CA ILE A 282 -14.80 -7.38 19.19
C ILE A 282 -14.56 -6.27 20.21
N ALA A 283 -13.47 -5.51 20.09
CA ALA A 283 -13.16 -4.40 20.99
C ALA A 283 -14.23 -3.29 20.98
N LEU A 284 -15.01 -3.18 19.90
CA LEU A 284 -16.12 -2.26 19.73
C LEU A 284 -17.49 -2.92 20.00
N GLY A 285 -17.54 -4.15 20.53
CA GLY A 285 -18.78 -4.87 20.80
C GLY A 285 -19.53 -5.36 19.54
N ARG A 286 -18.87 -5.40 18.38
CA ARG A 286 -19.44 -5.80 17.08
C ARG A 286 -19.15 -7.27 16.76
N GLU A 287 -19.76 -8.20 17.48
CA GLU A 287 -19.48 -9.64 17.32
C GLU A 287 -19.85 -10.19 15.93
N GLY A 288 -21.03 -9.85 15.39
CA GLY A 288 -21.47 -10.31 14.06
C GLY A 288 -20.46 -9.99 12.95
N PRO A 289 -20.03 -8.71 12.80
CA PRO A 289 -18.96 -8.36 11.87
C PRO A 289 -17.63 -9.09 12.13
N ALA A 290 -17.24 -9.30 13.39
CA ALA A 290 -16.02 -10.07 13.70
C ALA A 290 -16.11 -11.52 13.19
N ILE A 291 -17.25 -12.18 13.42
CA ILE A 291 -17.53 -13.54 12.93
C ILE A 291 -17.47 -13.59 11.40
N ASN A 292 -18.01 -12.58 10.70
CA ASN A 292 -17.96 -12.52 9.24
C ASN A 292 -16.51 -12.47 8.72
N TRP A 293 -15.64 -11.68 9.35
CA TRP A 293 -14.22 -11.65 8.98
C TRP A 293 -13.49 -12.96 9.28
N ILE A 294 -13.80 -13.62 10.39
CA ILE A 294 -13.27 -14.95 10.73
C ILE A 294 -13.67 -15.97 9.66
N LYS A 295 -14.96 -16.03 9.32
CA LYS A 295 -15.48 -16.94 8.28
C LYS A 295 -14.87 -16.64 6.92
N LYS A 296 -14.71 -15.36 6.58
CA LYS A 296 -14.05 -14.95 5.33
C LYS A 296 -12.60 -15.43 5.26
N GLY A 297 -11.84 -15.26 6.34
CA GLY A 297 -10.46 -15.77 6.41
C GLY A 297 -10.37 -17.29 6.21
N LEU A 298 -11.27 -18.05 6.83
CA LEU A 298 -11.35 -19.50 6.65
C LEU A 298 -11.77 -19.90 5.23
N ALA A 299 -12.70 -19.17 4.62
CA ALA A 299 -13.17 -19.43 3.27
C ALA A 299 -12.08 -19.18 2.21
N GLU A 300 -11.27 -18.13 2.39
CA GLU A 300 -10.16 -17.80 1.47
C GLU A 300 -8.92 -18.66 1.71
N ASN A 301 -8.66 -19.06 2.96
CA ASN A 301 -7.53 -19.91 3.31
C ASN A 301 -7.87 -20.82 4.50
N PRO A 302 -8.02 -22.14 4.32
CA PRO A 302 -8.29 -23.07 5.42
C PRO A 302 -7.23 -23.05 6.54
N LYS A 303 -5.97 -22.73 6.23
CA LYS A 303 -4.88 -22.60 7.23
C LYS A 303 -4.99 -21.33 8.08
N TRP A 304 -5.89 -20.41 7.72
CA TRP A 304 -6.25 -19.28 8.58
C TRP A 304 -6.83 -19.74 9.92
N SER A 305 -7.26 -21.00 10.04
CA SER A 305 -7.64 -21.65 11.30
C SER A 305 -6.63 -21.51 12.44
N VAL A 306 -5.34 -21.25 12.14
CA VAL A 306 -4.31 -20.92 13.14
C VAL A 306 -4.69 -19.73 14.04
N TYR A 307 -5.56 -18.82 13.59
CA TYR A 307 -6.02 -17.67 14.38
C TYR A 307 -7.23 -17.98 15.28
N LEU A 308 -7.94 -19.10 15.07
CA LEU A 308 -9.16 -19.44 15.82
C LEU A 308 -8.99 -19.51 17.33
N PRO A 309 -7.87 -20.00 17.89
CA PRO A 309 -7.69 -20.02 19.34
C PRO A 309 -7.77 -18.64 19.98
N ALA A 310 -7.27 -17.60 19.30
CA ALA A 310 -7.39 -16.22 19.76
C ALA A 310 -8.86 -15.77 19.89
N PHE A 311 -9.80 -16.40 19.17
CA PHE A 311 -11.23 -16.10 19.24
C PHE A 311 -12.01 -17.11 20.11
N TYR A 312 -11.34 -17.85 21.01
CA TYR A 312 -11.93 -18.87 21.90
C TYR A 312 -13.20 -18.40 22.64
N PHE A 313 -13.28 -17.12 23.00
CA PHE A 313 -14.46 -16.58 23.68
C PHE A 313 -15.74 -16.58 22.83
N LEU A 314 -15.63 -16.73 21.50
CA LEU A 314 -16.77 -16.89 20.59
C LEU A 314 -17.22 -18.36 20.46
N ARG A 315 -16.62 -19.32 21.17
CA ARG A 315 -16.93 -20.77 21.03
C ARG A 315 -18.41 -21.12 21.30
N GLU A 316 -19.12 -20.28 22.03
CA GLU A 316 -20.53 -20.47 22.39
C GLU A 316 -21.48 -19.72 21.43
N SER A 317 -20.96 -18.93 20.49
CA SER A 317 -21.77 -18.34 19.43
C SER A 317 -22.27 -19.47 18.49
N PRO A 318 -23.56 -19.49 18.13
CA PRO A 318 -24.13 -20.50 17.23
C PRO A 318 -23.37 -20.63 15.91
N GLU A 319 -22.86 -19.52 15.39
CA GLU A 319 -22.10 -19.47 14.15
C GLU A 319 -20.69 -20.04 14.25
N MET A 320 -20.15 -20.15 15.47
CA MET A 320 -18.74 -20.46 15.74
C MET A 320 -18.55 -21.76 16.52
N GLU A 321 -19.58 -22.30 17.17
CA GLU A 321 -19.53 -23.55 17.94
C GLU A 321 -19.05 -24.75 17.10
N SER A 322 -19.44 -24.79 15.82
CA SER A 322 -18.99 -25.83 14.88
C SER A 322 -17.58 -25.61 14.34
N ILE A 323 -17.02 -24.41 14.52
CA ILE A 323 -15.74 -23.96 13.93
C ILE A 323 -14.62 -23.99 14.99
N ILE A 324 -14.87 -23.41 16.16
CA ILE A 324 -13.91 -23.38 17.26
C ILE A 324 -14.04 -24.70 18.02
N LYS A 325 -13.01 -25.55 17.95
CA LYS A 325 -12.97 -26.86 18.59
C LYS A 325 -11.88 -26.90 19.67
N PRO A 326 -12.17 -26.45 20.90
CA PRO A 326 -11.16 -26.40 21.97
C PRO A 326 -10.61 -27.77 22.36
N GLY A 327 -11.31 -28.86 22.06
CA GLY A 327 -10.81 -30.22 22.26
C GLY A 327 -9.56 -30.56 21.44
N ASN A 328 -9.28 -29.80 20.38
CA ASN A 328 -8.12 -29.98 19.51
C ASN A 328 -6.99 -28.98 19.81
N PHE A 329 -7.15 -28.12 20.81
CA PHE A 329 -6.18 -27.07 21.09
C PHE A 329 -4.92 -27.66 21.72
N SER A 330 -3.79 -27.31 21.11
CA SER A 330 -2.46 -27.47 21.69
C SER A 330 -2.22 -26.48 22.84
N VAL A 331 -1.11 -26.64 23.55
CA VAL A 331 -0.68 -25.70 24.59
C VAL A 331 -0.56 -24.27 24.03
N THR A 332 0.03 -24.11 22.84
CA THR A 332 0.18 -22.80 22.17
C THR A 332 -1.15 -22.19 21.71
N ASP A 333 -2.14 -23.02 21.41
CA ASP A 333 -3.50 -22.55 21.11
C ASP A 333 -4.15 -21.99 22.38
N TRP A 334 -3.96 -22.66 23.53
CA TRP A 334 -4.45 -22.16 24.82
C TRP A 334 -3.76 -20.87 25.26
N GLU A 335 -2.45 -20.75 25.02
CA GLU A 335 -1.69 -19.51 25.22
C GLU A 335 -2.30 -18.36 24.41
N SER A 336 -2.64 -18.62 23.14
CA SER A 336 -3.29 -17.64 22.27
C SER A 336 -4.70 -17.25 22.77
N ALA A 337 -5.48 -18.21 23.24
CA ALA A 337 -6.82 -17.98 23.80
C ALA A 337 -6.77 -17.11 25.06
N MET A 338 -5.95 -17.49 26.05
CA MET A 338 -5.78 -16.72 27.29
C MET A 338 -5.15 -15.35 27.02
N GLY A 339 -4.17 -15.29 26.10
CA GLY A 339 -3.55 -14.03 25.70
C GLY A 339 -4.56 -13.04 25.10
N MET A 340 -5.48 -13.51 24.25
CA MET A 340 -6.54 -12.63 23.72
C MET A 340 -7.55 -12.22 24.78
N LEU A 341 -7.99 -13.13 25.67
CA LEU A 341 -8.90 -12.78 26.77
C LEU A 341 -8.30 -11.66 27.64
N SER A 342 -7.02 -11.78 28.02
CA SER A 342 -6.33 -10.73 28.78
C SER A 342 -6.18 -9.43 27.97
N ASN A 343 -5.88 -9.49 26.66
CA ASN A 343 -5.86 -8.29 25.81
C ASN A 343 -7.22 -7.56 25.72
N LEU A 344 -8.32 -8.27 25.95
CA LEU A 344 -9.68 -7.72 26.03
C LEU A 344 -10.07 -7.29 27.45
N GLY A 345 -9.16 -7.41 28.44
CA GLY A 345 -9.43 -7.08 29.84
C GLY A 345 -10.32 -8.10 30.57
N ARG A 346 -10.44 -9.33 30.04
CA ARG A 346 -11.30 -10.40 30.59
C ARG A 346 -10.52 -11.27 31.58
N GLU A 347 -9.88 -10.66 32.58
CA GLU A 347 -8.91 -11.32 33.46
C GLU A 347 -9.54 -12.43 34.33
N LEU A 348 -10.79 -12.27 34.78
CA LEU A 348 -11.52 -13.32 35.49
C LEU A 348 -11.70 -14.59 34.65
N GLU A 349 -11.95 -14.45 33.35
CA GLU A 349 -12.06 -15.60 32.45
C GLU A 349 -10.72 -16.24 32.16
N VAL A 350 -9.63 -15.45 32.12
CA VAL A 350 -8.27 -15.99 32.04
C VAL A 350 -7.97 -16.84 33.26
N ILE A 351 -8.33 -16.37 34.46
CA ILE A 351 -8.16 -17.09 35.72
C ILE A 351 -8.96 -18.40 35.72
N GLU A 352 -10.24 -18.35 35.35
CA GLU A 352 -11.09 -19.54 35.30
C GLU A 352 -10.56 -20.57 34.29
N LEU A 353 -10.22 -20.11 33.08
CA LEU A 353 -9.69 -20.97 32.03
C LEU A 353 -8.33 -21.56 32.42
N GLY A 354 -7.40 -20.76 32.91
CA GLY A 354 -6.06 -21.22 33.27
C GLY A 354 -6.10 -22.26 34.40
N ASN A 355 -6.88 -22.04 35.46
CA ASN A 355 -7.06 -23.04 36.53
C ASN A 355 -7.63 -24.36 35.98
N ARG A 356 -8.58 -24.28 35.04
CA ARG A 356 -9.15 -25.46 34.37
C ARG A 356 -8.09 -26.20 33.55
N LEU A 357 -7.23 -25.49 32.83
CA LEU A 357 -6.14 -26.10 32.05
C LEU A 357 -5.11 -26.79 32.95
N ILE A 358 -4.71 -26.14 34.06
CA ILE A 358 -3.79 -26.71 35.04
C ILE A 358 -4.35 -27.99 35.66
N SER A 359 -5.65 -28.02 36.02
CA SER A 359 -6.28 -29.24 36.55
C SER A 359 -6.26 -30.42 35.56
N ARG A 360 -6.13 -30.12 34.25
CA ARG A 360 -6.01 -31.11 33.17
C ARG A 360 -4.56 -31.39 32.79
N LYS A 361 -3.59 -30.89 33.56
CA LYS A 361 -2.14 -30.98 33.28
C LYS A 361 -1.74 -30.34 31.95
N ILE A 362 -2.46 -29.31 31.53
CA ILE A 362 -2.11 -28.46 30.39
C ILE A 362 -1.47 -27.20 30.97
N GLU A 363 -0.15 -27.09 30.83
CA GLU A 363 0.65 -26.06 31.47
C GLU A 363 1.82 -25.65 30.56
N SER A 364 2.22 -24.38 30.63
CA SER A 364 3.46 -23.86 30.06
C SER A 364 3.96 -22.68 30.89
N SER A 365 5.19 -22.25 30.64
CA SER A 365 5.71 -21.03 31.24
C SER A 365 4.80 -19.83 30.93
N TYR A 366 4.39 -19.67 29.67
CA TYR A 366 3.58 -18.52 29.27
C TYR A 366 2.13 -18.58 29.80
N LEU A 367 1.51 -19.77 29.90
CA LEU A 367 0.19 -19.92 30.56
C LEU A 367 0.24 -19.49 32.03
N ASN A 368 1.30 -19.88 32.75
CA ASN A 368 1.52 -19.46 34.13
C ASN A 368 1.80 -17.95 34.23
N PHE A 369 2.56 -17.38 33.30
CA PHE A 369 2.74 -15.93 33.23
C PHE A 369 1.41 -15.19 33.05
N LEU A 370 0.56 -15.65 32.12
CA LEU A 370 -0.76 -15.05 31.88
C LEU A 370 -1.63 -15.14 33.15
N LEU A 371 -1.68 -16.28 33.82
CA LEU A 371 -2.39 -16.43 35.11
C LEU A 371 -1.84 -15.49 36.18
N GLY A 372 -0.53 -15.44 36.35
CA GLY A 372 0.13 -14.56 37.32
C GLY A 372 -0.18 -13.09 37.05
N ARG A 373 -0.18 -12.68 35.78
CA ARG A 373 -0.57 -11.33 35.35
C ARG A 373 -2.04 -11.04 35.63
N SER A 374 -2.94 -11.97 35.35
CA SER A 374 -4.38 -11.80 35.63
C SER A 374 -4.65 -11.65 37.13
N TYR A 375 -4.05 -12.50 37.98
CA TYR A 375 -4.15 -12.35 39.42
C TYR A 375 -3.55 -11.04 39.94
N PHE A 376 -2.49 -10.54 39.31
CA PHE A 376 -1.95 -9.21 39.61
C PHE A 376 -2.99 -8.11 39.34
N TYR A 377 -3.67 -8.15 38.19
CA TYR A 377 -4.74 -7.18 37.87
C TYR A 377 -5.94 -7.29 38.81
N GLU A 378 -6.29 -8.50 39.23
CA GLU A 378 -7.34 -8.78 40.23
C GLU A 378 -6.90 -8.56 41.69
N LYS A 379 -5.69 -8.01 41.91
CA LYS A 379 -5.14 -7.66 43.23
C LYS A 379 -4.96 -8.86 44.18
N GLU A 380 -4.85 -10.07 43.64
CA GLU A 380 -4.56 -11.30 44.39
C GLU A 380 -3.04 -11.58 44.39
N ARG A 381 -2.30 -10.78 45.16
CA ARG A 381 -0.83 -10.72 45.14
C ARG A 381 -0.14 -12.07 45.34
N ASP A 382 -0.54 -12.86 46.33
CA ASP A 382 0.15 -14.11 46.66
C ASP A 382 -0.01 -15.17 45.56
N LYS A 383 -1.20 -15.25 44.97
CA LYS A 383 -1.46 -16.10 43.81
C LYS A 383 -0.65 -15.64 42.59
N ALA A 384 -0.59 -14.33 42.36
CA ALA A 384 0.20 -13.75 41.28
C ALA A 384 1.68 -14.16 41.40
N ILE A 385 2.27 -14.03 42.59
CA ILE A 385 3.66 -14.43 42.86
C ILE A 385 3.86 -15.92 42.57
N GLY A 386 3.00 -16.80 43.11
CA GLY A 386 3.14 -18.25 42.92
C GLY A 386 3.13 -18.68 41.46
N TYR A 387 2.23 -18.11 40.64
CA TYR A 387 2.18 -18.40 39.21
C TYR A 387 3.37 -17.82 38.43
N LEU A 388 3.87 -16.64 38.79
CA LEU A 388 5.05 -16.07 38.14
C LEU A 388 6.34 -16.85 38.47
N GLU A 389 6.49 -17.31 39.71
CA GLU A 389 7.59 -18.20 40.11
C GLU A 389 7.53 -19.51 39.33
N ARG A 390 6.33 -20.10 39.19
CA ARG A 390 6.13 -21.30 38.38
C ARG A 390 6.45 -21.10 36.90
N ALA A 391 6.12 -19.94 36.33
CA ALA A 391 6.48 -19.61 34.96
C ALA A 391 7.99 -19.63 34.74
N ILE A 392 8.76 -19.03 35.65
CA ILE A 392 10.23 -18.98 35.62
C ILE A 392 10.85 -20.36 35.89
N GLU A 393 10.23 -21.17 36.75
CA GLU A 393 10.67 -22.55 37.01
C GLU A 393 10.59 -23.42 35.74
N ILE A 394 9.52 -23.27 34.96
CA ILE A 394 9.34 -24.01 33.70
C ILE A 394 10.29 -23.51 32.61
N ASP A 395 10.45 -22.19 32.50
CA ASP A 395 11.35 -21.54 31.55
C ASP A 395 12.01 -20.32 32.18
N GLY A 396 13.28 -20.48 32.56
CA GLY A 396 14.08 -19.42 33.17
C GLY A 396 14.39 -18.24 32.25
N THR A 397 14.01 -18.31 30.97
CA THR A 397 14.16 -17.20 30.01
C THR A 397 12.89 -16.35 29.86
N ASN A 398 11.84 -16.62 30.64
CA ASN A 398 10.62 -15.81 30.67
C ASN A 398 10.82 -14.47 31.38
N ILE A 399 11.40 -13.51 30.65
CA ILE A 399 11.71 -12.15 31.12
C ILE A 399 10.45 -11.40 31.58
N GLU A 400 9.31 -11.64 30.94
CA GLU A 400 8.07 -10.92 31.26
C GLU A 400 7.55 -11.33 32.65
N ALA A 401 7.67 -12.61 33.00
CA ALA A 401 7.36 -13.11 34.34
C ALA A 401 8.33 -12.55 35.39
N GLU A 402 9.63 -12.54 35.10
CA GLU A 402 10.66 -12.00 35.98
C GLU A 402 10.43 -10.52 36.32
N ILE A 403 10.21 -9.68 35.29
CA ILE A 403 9.95 -8.25 35.45
C ILE A 403 8.72 -8.00 36.34
N LEU A 404 7.63 -8.74 36.11
CA LEU A 404 6.41 -8.56 36.88
C LEU A 404 6.58 -9.05 38.34
N LEU A 405 7.30 -10.15 38.54
CA LEU A 405 7.59 -10.71 39.86
C LEU A 405 8.45 -9.75 40.69
N GLU A 406 9.49 -9.16 40.10
CA GLU A 406 10.29 -8.14 40.78
C GLU A 406 9.45 -6.94 41.21
N ARG A 407 8.56 -6.47 40.32
CA ARG A 407 7.67 -5.34 40.62
C ARG A 407 6.74 -5.66 41.79
N LEU A 408 6.27 -6.90 41.89
CA LEU A 408 5.44 -7.38 42.99
C LEU A 408 6.21 -7.54 44.30
N ARG A 409 7.49 -7.90 44.27
CA ARG A 409 8.32 -8.04 45.49
C ARG A 409 8.80 -6.69 46.05
N LYS A 410 8.89 -5.65 45.21
CA LYS A 410 9.29 -4.28 45.62
C LYS A 410 8.17 -3.47 46.26
N LYS A 411 6.91 -3.83 46.04
CA LYS A 411 5.72 -3.24 46.70
C LYS A 411 5.34 -4.05 47.93
#